data_AF-A0A229HIJ4-F1
#
_entry.id   AF-A0A229HIJ4-F1
#
_cell.length_a   1.000
_cell.length_b   1.000
_cell.length_c   1.000
_cell.angle_alpha   90.00
_cell.angle_beta   90.00
_cell.angle_gamma   90.00
#
_symmetry.space_group_name_H-M   'P 1'
#
loop_
_entity.id
_entity.type
_entity.pdbx_description
1 polymer ?
#
loop_
_entity_poly.entity_id
_entity_poly.type
_entity_poly.pdbx_seq_one_letter_code
_entity_poly.pdbx_strand_id
1 'polypeptide(L)'
;MRKRLAFALAGAGLLAVSVTTGAGAATRGPAPAPKSANEGTVTAAQLLAKVQGCSQISNGKYRTDDETSATIPVCGANGAVFWKADMDIDCDGQVTSRCNGDTDPWFQDDTAFHQSDGKPLIADKLPYVVVPSTSSIWNYSQAGIKGGGVVAVIYNNKVEYAVVGDTGPTKIIGEASYATANALGIDPDPENGGTDSGVTYILFKNSSVSPIENHDKAVSVGDGLAKQFIQNN
;
A
#
# COMPACT_ATOMS: atom_id res chain seq x y z
N MET A 1 -18.88 -44.31 -6.39
CA MET A 1 -20.00 -45.24 -6.08
C MET A 1 -19.66 -46.07 -4.85
N ARG A 2 -20.67 -46.42 -4.04
CA ARG A 2 -20.67 -47.15 -2.74
C ARG A 2 -20.54 -46.22 -1.52
N LYS A 3 -21.38 -46.28 -0.48
CA LYS A 3 -22.68 -46.95 -0.24
C LYS A 3 -23.24 -46.27 1.03
N ARG A 4 -24.50 -45.86 1.02
CA ARG A 4 -25.22 -45.35 2.20
C ARG A 4 -25.52 -46.54 3.14
N LEU A 5 -25.28 -46.37 4.44
CA LEU A 5 -25.97 -47.14 5.48
C LEU A 5 -26.63 -46.16 6.44
N ALA A 6 -27.96 -46.26 6.51
CA ALA A 6 -28.80 -45.65 7.53
C ALA A 6 -28.98 -46.66 8.67
N PHE A 7 -28.85 -46.19 9.91
CA PHE A 7 -29.39 -46.86 11.08
C PHE A 7 -30.33 -45.88 11.78
N ALA A 8 -31.60 -46.27 11.88
CA ALA A 8 -32.61 -45.66 12.70
C ALA A 8 -32.72 -46.47 14.00
N LEU A 9 -32.69 -45.79 15.15
CA LEU A 9 -33.14 -46.32 16.43
C LEU A 9 -33.90 -45.20 17.16
N ALA A 10 -35.16 -45.47 17.46
CA ALA A 10 -36.03 -44.65 18.28
C ALA A 10 -35.88 -45.05 19.76
N GLY A 11 -35.96 -44.08 20.67
CA GLY A 11 -36.03 -44.31 22.12
C GLY A 11 -36.38 -43.02 22.84
N ALA A 12 -37.55 -43.01 23.50
CA ALA A 12 -38.17 -41.86 24.16
C ALA A 12 -37.74 -41.70 25.63
N GLY A 13 -37.85 -40.47 26.17
CA GLY A 13 -38.25 -40.25 27.57
C GLY A 13 -37.36 -39.41 28.50
N LEU A 14 -37.63 -38.08 28.54
CA LEU A 14 -37.71 -37.14 29.70
C LEU A 14 -36.71 -37.22 30.88
N LEU A 15 -35.95 -36.15 31.12
CA LEU A 15 -36.19 -35.09 32.14
C LEU A 15 -35.01 -34.10 32.22
N ALA A 16 -35.35 -32.82 32.38
CA ALA A 16 -34.45 -31.67 32.33
C ALA A 16 -33.62 -31.47 33.61
N VAL A 17 -32.35 -31.07 33.44
CA VAL A 17 -31.65 -30.15 34.34
C VAL A 17 -30.86 -29.16 33.49
N SER A 18 -31.29 -27.90 33.53
CA SER A 18 -30.61 -26.77 32.91
C SER A 18 -29.39 -26.38 33.74
N VAL A 19 -28.20 -26.47 33.15
CA VAL A 19 -27.00 -25.81 33.68
C VAL A 19 -26.38 -25.00 32.55
N THR A 20 -26.65 -23.70 32.57
CA THR A 20 -26.08 -22.73 31.65
C THR A 20 -24.63 -22.47 32.02
N THR A 21 -23.68 -23.16 31.37
CA THR A 21 -22.28 -22.73 31.36
C THR A 21 -22.12 -21.72 30.23
N GLY A 22 -21.97 -20.44 30.60
CA GLY A 22 -21.81 -19.34 29.68
C GLY A 22 -20.59 -19.53 28.79
N ALA A 23 -20.83 -19.80 27.52
CA ALA A 23 -19.87 -19.53 26.46
C ALA A 23 -19.79 -18.01 26.34
N GLY A 24 -18.75 -17.41 26.93
CA GLY A 24 -18.36 -16.05 26.63
C GLY A 24 -17.96 -15.97 25.17
N ALA A 25 -18.94 -15.75 24.30
CA ALA A 25 -18.70 -15.31 22.94
C ALA A 25 -18.04 -13.94 23.05
N ALA A 26 -16.71 -13.92 23.02
CA ALA A 26 -15.97 -12.71 22.74
C ALA A 26 -16.45 -12.22 21.38
N THR A 27 -17.33 -11.23 21.39
CA THR A 27 -17.69 -10.47 20.21
C THR A 27 -16.39 -9.87 19.68
N ARG A 28 -15.79 -10.54 18.68
CA ARG A 28 -14.81 -9.90 17.81
C ARG A 28 -15.57 -8.72 17.20
N GLY A 29 -15.25 -7.52 17.69
CA GLY A 29 -15.75 -6.30 17.07
C GLY A 29 -15.43 -6.34 15.58
N PRO A 30 -16.23 -5.67 14.74
CA PRO A 30 -15.93 -5.58 13.32
C PRO A 30 -14.48 -5.10 13.17
N ALA A 31 -13.71 -5.79 12.31
CA ALA A 31 -12.42 -5.30 11.88
C ALA A 31 -12.62 -3.84 11.41
N PRO A 32 -11.74 -2.89 11.80
CA PRO A 32 -11.88 -1.51 11.36
C PRO A 32 -11.98 -1.51 9.83
N ALA A 33 -13.08 -0.99 9.31
CA ALA A 33 -13.22 -0.74 7.89
C ALA A 33 -12.09 0.22 7.47
N PRO A 34 -11.47 0.03 6.29
CA PRO A 34 -10.48 0.98 5.79
C PRO A 34 -11.10 2.39 5.79
N LYS A 35 -10.38 3.34 6.38
CA LYS A 35 -10.78 4.76 6.37
C LYS A 35 -10.95 5.17 4.91
N SER A 36 -12.02 5.88 4.61
CA SER A 36 -12.32 6.33 3.25
C SER A 36 -11.14 7.11 2.68
N ALA A 37 -10.66 6.76 1.49
CA ALA A 37 -9.59 7.48 0.82
C ALA A 37 -10.02 8.90 0.45
N ASN A 38 -9.72 9.79 1.37
CA ASN A 38 -9.69 11.25 1.35
C ASN A 38 -9.00 11.59 2.66
N GLU A 39 -7.78 11.10 2.81
CA GLU A 39 -7.03 11.25 4.04
C GLU A 39 -6.52 12.68 4.18
N GLY A 40 -6.50 13.18 5.43
CA GLY A 40 -6.11 14.55 5.71
C GLY A 40 -7.12 15.58 5.21
N THR A 41 -6.62 16.77 4.91
CA THR A 41 -7.40 17.98 4.61
C THR A 41 -7.04 18.62 3.28
N VAL A 42 -5.92 18.20 2.67
CA VAL A 42 -5.51 18.66 1.33
C VAL A 42 -6.16 17.78 0.28
N THR A 43 -6.86 18.40 -0.66
CA THR A 43 -7.57 17.67 -1.73
C THR A 43 -6.61 17.16 -2.80
N ALA A 44 -7.01 16.08 -3.49
CA ALA A 44 -6.32 15.57 -4.66
C ALA A 44 -6.09 16.67 -5.72
N ALA A 45 -7.11 17.49 -6.00
CA ALA A 45 -7.01 18.59 -6.95
C ALA A 45 -5.93 19.63 -6.58
N GLN A 46 -5.80 19.97 -5.29
CA GLN A 46 -4.77 20.89 -4.81
C GLN A 46 -3.36 20.32 -5.00
N LEU A 47 -3.16 19.02 -4.73
CA LEU A 47 -1.87 18.35 -4.96
C LEU A 47 -1.55 18.25 -6.46
N LEU A 48 -2.50 17.77 -7.26
CA LEU A 48 -2.34 17.59 -8.70
C LEU A 48 -2.02 18.89 -9.44
N ALA A 49 -2.58 20.02 -8.98
CA ALA A 49 -2.27 21.34 -9.52
C ALA A 49 -0.78 21.71 -9.40
N LYS A 50 -0.05 21.15 -8.42
CA LYS A 50 1.38 21.42 -8.18
C LYS A 50 2.33 20.49 -8.94
N VAL A 51 1.81 19.48 -9.61
CA VAL A 51 2.60 18.43 -10.29
C VAL A 51 2.15 18.25 -11.76
N GLN A 52 1.76 19.35 -12.41
CA GLN A 52 1.38 19.33 -13.83
C GLN A 52 2.58 19.25 -14.77
N GLY A 53 3.66 19.99 -14.48
CA GLY A 53 4.92 19.93 -15.22
C GLY A 53 5.90 18.91 -14.64
N CYS A 54 7.05 18.71 -15.28
CA CYS A 54 8.12 17.86 -14.77
C CYS A 54 9.49 18.51 -15.00
N SER A 55 10.16 18.90 -13.91
CA SER A 55 11.61 19.13 -13.93
C SER A 55 12.28 17.79 -13.63
N GLN A 56 12.60 17.02 -14.68
CA GLN A 56 13.17 15.69 -14.51
C GLN A 56 14.49 15.75 -13.72
N ILE A 57 14.61 14.90 -12.69
CA ILE A 57 15.81 14.74 -11.86
C ILE A 57 16.47 13.36 -12.02
N SER A 58 15.78 12.39 -12.63
CA SER A 58 16.39 11.13 -13.03
C SER A 58 17.24 11.31 -14.29
N ASN A 59 18.32 10.53 -14.43
CA ASN A 59 19.18 10.50 -15.61
C ASN A 59 18.54 9.75 -16.80
N GLY A 60 17.38 9.13 -16.58
CA GLY A 60 16.64 8.38 -17.58
C GLY A 60 15.16 8.28 -17.19
N LYS A 61 14.44 7.39 -17.87
CA LYS A 61 13.02 7.12 -17.64
C LYS A 61 12.83 5.66 -17.23
N TYR A 62 11.76 5.43 -16.49
CA TYR A 62 11.29 4.12 -16.05
C TYR A 62 10.16 3.60 -16.94
N ARG A 63 9.98 2.29 -16.93
CA ARG A 63 8.84 1.57 -17.50
C ARG A 63 7.77 1.40 -16.42
N THR A 64 6.53 1.15 -16.85
CA THR A 64 5.48 0.62 -15.97
C THR A 64 5.72 -0.88 -15.84
N ASP A 65 5.77 -1.58 -16.97
CA ASP A 65 6.01 -3.03 -17.02
C ASP A 65 7.24 -3.40 -17.87
N ASP A 66 7.73 -4.62 -17.75
CA ASP A 66 8.94 -5.09 -18.45
C ASP A 66 8.84 -4.97 -19.98
N GLU A 67 7.66 -5.19 -20.55
CA GLU A 67 7.38 -5.13 -21.98
C GLU A 67 7.09 -3.71 -22.50
N THR A 68 6.81 -2.75 -21.61
CA THR A 68 6.46 -1.38 -22.01
C THR A 68 7.69 -0.52 -22.29
N SER A 69 7.53 0.57 -23.03
CA SER A 69 8.62 1.52 -23.27
C SER A 69 8.89 2.41 -22.05
N ALA A 70 10.16 2.75 -21.82
CA ALA A 70 10.56 3.63 -20.72
C ALA A 70 10.10 5.07 -20.98
N THR A 71 9.02 5.50 -20.31
CA THR A 71 8.37 6.80 -20.53
C THR A 71 8.23 7.65 -19.28
N ILE A 72 8.40 7.08 -18.08
CA ILE A 72 8.11 7.74 -16.80
C ILE A 72 9.37 8.41 -16.23
N PRO A 73 9.46 9.75 -16.19
CA PRO A 73 10.55 10.44 -15.51
C PRO A 73 10.28 10.54 -13.99
N VAL A 74 11.34 10.61 -13.19
CA VAL A 74 11.23 11.11 -11.81
C VAL A 74 11.41 12.62 -11.84
N CYS A 75 10.43 13.35 -11.31
CA CYS A 75 10.35 14.80 -11.35
C CYS A 75 10.70 15.41 -9.98
N GLY A 76 11.41 16.52 -9.99
CA GLY A 76 11.68 17.31 -8.79
C GLY A 76 10.63 18.40 -8.56
N ALA A 77 10.33 18.64 -7.29
CA ALA A 77 9.59 19.81 -6.80
C ALA A 77 10.24 20.35 -5.51
N ASN A 78 9.82 21.54 -5.06
CA ASN A 78 10.28 22.10 -3.80
C ASN A 78 9.78 21.22 -2.64
N GLY A 79 10.71 20.59 -1.93
CA GLY A 79 10.40 19.70 -0.81
C GLY A 79 9.86 18.31 -1.19
N ALA A 80 9.75 17.98 -2.48
CA ALA A 80 9.23 16.68 -2.92
C ALA A 80 9.93 16.15 -4.18
N VAL A 81 9.74 14.85 -4.43
CA VAL A 81 9.87 14.24 -5.76
C VAL A 81 8.52 13.65 -6.14
N PHE A 82 8.24 13.53 -7.43
CA PHE A 82 7.01 12.90 -7.87
C PHE A 82 7.14 12.22 -9.23
N TRP A 83 6.21 11.33 -9.52
CA TRP A 83 6.00 10.75 -10.83
C TRP A 83 4.52 10.44 -11.03
N LYS A 84 4.16 10.16 -12.28
CA LYS A 84 2.84 9.66 -12.68
C LYS A 84 3.05 8.35 -13.39
N ALA A 85 2.36 7.32 -12.96
CA ALA A 85 2.53 5.96 -13.46
C ALA A 85 1.19 5.21 -13.41
N ASP A 86 1.28 3.93 -13.74
CA ASP A 86 0.39 2.86 -13.34
C ASP A 86 0.47 2.59 -11.82
N MET A 87 -0.19 1.52 -11.38
CA MET A 87 0.05 0.88 -10.10
C MET A 87 -0.05 -0.63 -10.22
N ASP A 88 1.11 -1.28 -10.18
CA ASP A 88 1.24 -2.70 -9.85
C ASP A 88 1.07 -2.92 -8.34
N ILE A 89 0.59 -4.09 -7.97
CA ILE A 89 0.35 -4.42 -6.57
C ILE A 89 1.52 -5.23 -6.03
N ASP A 90 2.16 -4.66 -5.01
CA ASP A 90 3.22 -5.29 -4.26
C ASP A 90 2.62 -5.98 -3.02
N CYS A 91 2.77 -7.30 -2.93
CA CYS A 91 2.31 -8.10 -1.80
C CYS A 91 3.47 -8.57 -0.91
N ASP A 92 4.67 -8.04 -1.10
CA ASP A 92 5.89 -8.48 -0.42
C ASP A 92 5.82 -8.25 1.11
N GLY A 93 6.52 -9.10 1.85
CA GLY A 93 6.67 -9.03 3.30
C GLY A 93 6.01 -10.17 4.06
N GLN A 94 5.32 -9.86 5.16
CA GLN A 94 4.76 -10.89 6.03
C GLN A 94 3.57 -11.60 5.39
N VAL A 95 3.61 -12.93 5.37
CA VAL A 95 2.52 -13.79 4.91
C VAL A 95 1.20 -13.49 5.63
N THR A 96 0.17 -13.25 4.84
CA THR A 96 -1.23 -13.16 5.29
C THR A 96 -2.13 -14.02 4.42
N SER A 97 -3.44 -13.98 4.66
CA SER A 97 -4.42 -14.64 3.78
C SER A 97 -4.60 -13.94 2.42
N ARG A 98 -4.10 -12.71 2.25
CA ARG A 98 -4.24 -11.90 1.02
C ARG A 98 -2.93 -11.73 0.27
N CYS A 99 -1.80 -11.76 0.98
CA CYS A 99 -0.47 -11.65 0.41
C CYS A 99 0.36 -12.84 0.87
N ASN A 100 0.65 -13.75 -0.06
CA ASN A 100 1.44 -14.96 0.09
C ASN A 100 1.74 -15.56 -1.29
N GLY A 101 2.61 -16.57 -1.35
CA GLY A 101 2.98 -17.24 -2.61
C GLY A 101 1.87 -18.04 -3.31
N ASP A 102 0.69 -18.23 -2.70
CA ASP A 102 -0.47 -18.83 -3.38
C ASP A 102 -1.36 -17.76 -4.04
N THR A 103 -1.26 -16.49 -3.63
CA THR A 103 -2.07 -15.37 -4.15
C THR A 103 -1.28 -14.45 -5.05
N ASP A 104 0.04 -14.39 -4.90
CA ASP A 104 0.95 -13.56 -5.66
C ASP A 104 2.08 -14.43 -6.23
N PRO A 105 2.17 -14.59 -7.56
CA PRO A 105 3.21 -15.40 -8.19
C PRO A 105 4.62 -14.78 -8.09
N TRP A 106 4.74 -13.52 -7.69
CA TRP A 106 6.01 -12.79 -7.53
C TRP A 106 6.41 -12.54 -6.08
N PHE A 107 5.60 -13.02 -5.12
CA PHE A 107 5.77 -12.79 -3.68
C PHE A 107 7.18 -13.07 -3.16
N GLN A 108 7.69 -12.12 -2.36
CA GLN A 108 8.85 -12.27 -1.50
C GLN A 108 8.45 -12.12 -0.02
N ASP A 109 9.10 -12.88 0.86
CA ASP A 109 8.80 -12.90 2.29
C ASP A 109 9.51 -11.79 3.09
N ASP A 110 10.02 -10.77 2.42
CA ASP A 110 10.75 -9.64 2.99
C ASP A 110 10.36 -8.31 2.34
N THR A 111 10.67 -7.20 3.00
CA THR A 111 10.55 -5.84 2.44
C THR A 111 11.83 -5.07 2.70
N ALA A 112 12.23 -4.14 1.82
CA ALA A 112 13.47 -3.38 1.97
C ALA A 112 13.53 -2.56 3.28
N PHE A 113 12.37 -2.18 3.84
CA PHE A 113 12.28 -1.53 5.14
C PHE A 113 11.39 -2.33 6.09
N HIS A 114 11.81 -2.39 7.36
CA HIS A 114 11.16 -3.22 8.39
C HIS A 114 10.37 -2.40 9.41
N GLN A 115 9.40 -3.08 10.02
CA GLN A 115 8.67 -2.58 11.19
C GLN A 115 9.59 -2.34 12.38
N SER A 116 9.07 -1.67 13.40
CA SER A 116 9.82 -1.42 14.64
C SER A 116 10.23 -2.69 15.40
N ASP A 117 9.58 -3.83 15.14
CA ASP A 117 9.95 -5.15 15.68
C ASP A 117 10.96 -5.92 14.81
N GLY A 118 11.45 -5.30 13.73
CA GLY A 118 12.44 -5.87 12.82
C GLY A 118 11.86 -6.83 11.78
N LYS A 119 10.54 -7.01 11.72
CA LYS A 119 9.90 -7.86 10.69
C LYS A 119 9.56 -7.08 9.43
N PRO A 120 9.34 -7.77 8.29
CA PRO A 120 8.84 -7.15 7.06
C PRO A 120 7.53 -6.41 7.28
N LEU A 121 7.18 -5.51 6.38
CA LEU A 121 5.87 -4.85 6.41
C LEU A 121 4.76 -5.87 6.14
N ILE A 122 3.51 -5.47 6.38
CA ILE A 122 2.33 -6.31 6.09
C ILE A 122 1.54 -5.62 4.99
N ALA A 123 1.72 -6.05 3.74
CA ALA A 123 1.21 -5.39 2.54
C ALA A 123 -0.32 -5.21 2.52
N ASP A 124 -1.09 -6.15 3.07
CA ASP A 124 -2.55 -6.06 3.15
C ASP A 124 -3.08 -5.21 4.32
N LYS A 125 -2.19 -4.59 5.10
CA LYS A 125 -2.54 -3.73 6.26
C LYS A 125 -1.93 -2.35 6.23
N LEU A 126 -0.69 -2.20 5.74
CA LEU A 126 0.04 -0.95 5.77
C LEU A 126 0.13 -0.35 4.37
N PRO A 127 -0.46 0.83 4.12
CA PRO A 127 -0.25 1.56 2.89
C PRO A 127 1.23 1.95 2.73
N TYR A 128 1.89 1.32 1.76
CA TYR A 128 3.22 1.72 1.32
C TYR A 128 3.33 1.82 -0.21
N VAL A 129 4.40 2.49 -0.64
CA VAL A 129 4.84 2.64 -2.02
C VAL A 129 6.22 2.01 -2.16
N VAL A 130 6.45 1.39 -3.31
CA VAL A 130 7.73 0.82 -3.72
C VAL A 130 8.48 1.87 -4.55
N VAL A 131 9.72 2.18 -4.17
CA VAL A 131 10.57 3.07 -4.97
C VAL A 131 11.52 2.24 -5.83
N PRO A 132 11.90 2.66 -7.05
CA PRO A 132 12.85 1.89 -7.81
C PRO A 132 14.17 1.74 -7.07
N SER A 133 14.75 0.54 -7.10
CA SER A 133 16.09 0.30 -6.56
C SER A 133 17.11 1.26 -7.16
N THR A 134 18.09 1.67 -6.36
CA THR A 134 19.12 2.61 -6.77
C THR A 134 19.87 2.10 -8.00
N SER A 135 19.96 2.94 -9.04
CA SER A 135 20.60 2.60 -10.30
C SER A 135 21.24 3.84 -10.94
N SER A 136 21.77 3.68 -12.16
CA SER A 136 22.23 4.83 -12.96
C SER A 136 21.09 5.75 -13.39
N ILE A 137 19.83 5.28 -13.38
CA ILE A 137 18.65 6.09 -13.70
C ILE A 137 18.35 7.07 -12.57
N TRP A 138 18.30 6.57 -11.33
CA TRP A 138 18.00 7.39 -10.16
C TRP A 138 18.46 6.72 -8.87
N ASN A 139 18.75 7.54 -7.85
CA ASN A 139 19.05 7.11 -6.50
C ASN A 139 18.12 7.87 -5.55
N TYR A 140 17.11 7.17 -5.00
CA TYR A 140 16.10 7.78 -4.14
C TYR A 140 16.72 8.39 -2.87
N SER A 141 17.77 7.77 -2.32
CA SER A 141 18.42 8.24 -1.08
C SER A 141 19.10 9.60 -1.27
N GLN A 142 19.74 9.82 -2.44
CA GLN A 142 20.34 11.10 -2.79
C GLN A 142 19.31 12.20 -3.06
N ALA A 143 18.07 11.83 -3.37
CA ALA A 143 16.96 12.76 -3.51
C ALA A 143 16.28 13.12 -2.17
N GLY A 144 16.81 12.62 -1.04
CA GLY A 144 16.24 12.84 0.29
C GLY A 144 15.05 11.93 0.60
N ILE A 145 14.86 10.85 -0.16
CA ILE A 145 13.84 9.83 0.11
C ILE A 145 14.47 8.71 0.95
N LYS A 146 13.72 8.14 1.89
CA LYS A 146 14.20 7.10 2.81
C LYS A 146 13.04 6.18 3.20
N GLY A 147 13.36 5.00 3.72
CA GLY A 147 12.38 4.11 4.34
C GLY A 147 11.54 4.82 5.40
N GLY A 148 10.24 4.58 5.36
CA GLY A 148 9.26 5.27 6.20
C GLY A 148 9.00 6.72 5.80
N GLY A 149 9.63 7.25 4.74
CA GLY A 149 9.31 8.55 4.17
C GLY A 149 7.86 8.62 3.69
N VAL A 150 7.20 9.76 3.86
CA VAL A 150 5.77 9.87 3.58
C VAL A 150 5.52 10.17 2.10
N VAL A 151 4.51 9.51 1.55
CA VAL A 151 4.06 9.63 0.16
C VAL A 151 2.59 9.99 0.13
N ALA A 152 2.21 11.01 -0.63
CA ALA A 152 0.82 11.17 -1.04
C ALA A 152 0.60 10.42 -2.35
N VAL A 153 -0.29 9.43 -2.36
CA VAL A 153 -0.70 8.68 -3.54
C VAL A 153 -2.09 9.16 -3.95
N ILE A 154 -2.22 9.60 -5.20
CA ILE A 154 -3.45 10.20 -5.72
C ILE A 154 -3.98 9.37 -6.88
N TYR A 155 -5.24 8.96 -6.77
CA TYR A 155 -5.97 8.25 -7.83
C TYR A 155 -7.47 8.55 -7.71
N ASN A 156 -8.17 8.76 -8.84
CA ASN A 156 -9.61 9.00 -8.88
C ASN A 156 -10.14 10.00 -7.83
N ASN A 157 -9.48 11.15 -7.72
CA ASN A 157 -9.79 12.24 -6.78
C ASN A 157 -9.69 11.86 -5.29
N LYS A 158 -9.00 10.76 -4.97
CA LYS A 158 -8.70 10.33 -3.60
C LYS A 158 -7.24 10.61 -3.27
N VAL A 159 -6.95 10.78 -1.99
CA VAL A 159 -5.60 10.89 -1.45
C VAL A 159 -5.43 9.81 -0.38
N GLU A 160 -4.35 9.04 -0.52
CA GLU A 160 -3.86 8.09 0.47
C GLU A 160 -2.46 8.52 0.92
N TYR A 161 -2.22 8.62 2.22
CA TYR A 161 -0.89 8.88 2.76
C TYR A 161 -0.20 7.57 3.14
N ALA A 162 0.72 7.16 2.28
CA ALA A 162 1.50 5.94 2.44
C ALA A 162 2.92 6.24 2.95
N VAL A 163 3.67 5.19 3.25
CA VAL A 163 5.12 5.27 3.50
C VAL A 163 5.93 4.67 2.35
N VAL A 164 7.19 5.05 2.21
CA VAL A 164 8.15 4.29 1.39
C VAL A 164 8.48 3.00 2.13
N GLY A 165 7.98 1.88 1.63
CA GLY A 165 8.01 0.58 2.32
C GLY A 165 8.96 -0.42 1.70
N ASP A 166 9.15 -0.37 0.38
CA ASP A 166 10.01 -1.30 -0.34
C ASP A 166 10.83 -0.64 -1.46
N THR A 167 11.70 -1.42 -2.09
CA THR A 167 12.41 -1.09 -3.30
C THR A 167 12.20 -2.13 -4.41
N GLY A 168 11.73 -1.68 -5.56
CA GLY A 168 11.41 -2.54 -6.70
C GLY A 168 12.56 -2.66 -7.71
N PRO A 169 12.30 -3.19 -8.91
CA PRO A 169 13.30 -3.35 -9.96
C PRO A 169 13.97 -2.03 -10.37
N THR A 170 15.20 -2.11 -10.88
CA THR A 170 16.00 -0.91 -11.21
C THR A 170 15.51 -0.09 -12.41
N LYS A 171 14.48 -0.57 -13.13
CA LYS A 171 13.97 -0.01 -14.40
C LYS A 171 12.44 0.10 -14.49
N ILE A 172 11.72 -0.38 -13.48
CA ILE A 172 10.26 -0.30 -13.36
C ILE A 172 9.91 0.69 -12.25
N ILE A 173 8.77 1.37 -12.37
CA ILE A 173 8.20 2.26 -11.37
C ILE A 173 6.68 2.20 -11.49
N GLY A 174 5.98 2.16 -10.35
CA GLY A 174 4.52 2.04 -10.36
C GLY A 174 3.99 1.30 -9.14
N GLU A 175 4.78 0.46 -8.51
CA GLU A 175 4.34 -0.48 -7.48
C GLU A 175 3.89 0.16 -6.13
N ALA A 176 2.84 -0.40 -5.52
CA ALA A 176 2.37 -0.05 -4.18
C ALA A 176 1.67 -1.23 -3.49
N SER A 177 1.60 -1.18 -2.17
CA SER A 177 1.01 -2.28 -1.37
C SER A 177 -0.45 -2.57 -1.71
N TYR A 178 -0.89 -3.81 -1.46
CA TYR A 178 -2.31 -4.20 -1.44
C TYR A 178 -3.19 -3.18 -0.69
N ALA A 179 -2.75 -2.74 0.49
CA ALA A 179 -3.50 -1.78 1.31
C ALA A 179 -3.68 -0.41 0.62
N THR A 180 -2.63 0.11 -0.04
CA THR A 180 -2.67 1.36 -0.82
C THR A 180 -3.70 1.25 -1.95
N ALA A 181 -3.63 0.19 -2.74
CA ALA A 181 -4.54 -0.02 -3.86
C ALA A 181 -6.01 -0.13 -3.40
N ASN A 182 -6.25 -0.97 -2.39
CA ASN A 182 -7.59 -1.16 -1.82
C ASN A 182 -8.17 0.16 -1.27
N ALA A 183 -7.37 0.99 -0.60
CA ALA A 183 -7.81 2.30 -0.11
C ALA A 183 -8.23 3.22 -1.28
N LEU A 184 -7.41 3.28 -2.33
CA LEU A 184 -7.69 4.07 -3.53
C LEU A 184 -8.85 3.50 -4.38
N GLY A 185 -9.28 2.27 -4.11
CA GLY A 185 -10.31 1.57 -4.89
C GLY A 185 -9.78 1.06 -6.23
N ILE A 186 -8.48 0.76 -6.27
CA ILE A 186 -7.83 -0.03 -7.31
C ILE A 186 -7.99 -1.50 -6.91
N ASP A 187 -8.15 -2.40 -7.89
CA ASP A 187 -8.22 -3.84 -7.62
C ASP A 187 -6.89 -4.29 -6.99
N PRO A 188 -6.86 -4.74 -5.72
CA PRO A 188 -5.62 -5.04 -5.02
C PRO A 188 -5.13 -6.48 -5.28
N ASP A 189 -5.70 -7.19 -6.27
CA ASP A 189 -5.18 -8.51 -6.67
C ASP A 189 -3.77 -8.38 -7.26
N PRO A 190 -2.76 -9.08 -6.72
CA PRO A 190 -1.38 -8.94 -7.19
C PRO A 190 -1.08 -9.63 -8.51
N GLU A 191 -1.90 -10.61 -8.93
CA GLU A 191 -1.70 -11.27 -10.22
C GLU A 191 -2.43 -10.52 -11.36
N ASN A 192 -3.61 -9.97 -11.09
CA ASN A 192 -4.51 -9.47 -12.14
C ASN A 192 -5.10 -8.07 -11.87
N GLY A 193 -4.79 -7.46 -10.73
CA GLY A 193 -5.31 -6.17 -10.32
C GLY A 193 -4.50 -5.00 -10.85
N GLY A 194 -4.45 -3.91 -10.08
CA GLY A 194 -3.73 -2.70 -10.45
C GLY A 194 -4.49 -1.76 -11.39
N THR A 195 -3.77 -0.82 -11.97
CA THR A 195 -4.29 0.13 -12.97
C THR A 195 -3.18 0.59 -13.91
N ASP A 196 -3.38 0.47 -15.22
CA ASP A 196 -2.36 0.80 -16.24
C ASP A 196 -1.88 2.26 -16.26
N SER A 197 -2.61 3.16 -15.60
CA SER A 197 -2.23 4.57 -15.48
C SER A 197 -3.06 5.33 -14.44
N GLY A 198 -2.73 6.60 -14.25
CA GLY A 198 -3.57 7.59 -13.56
C GLY A 198 -3.18 7.82 -12.10
N VAL A 199 -2.16 7.12 -11.61
CA VAL A 199 -1.68 7.29 -10.25
C VAL A 199 -0.57 8.33 -10.21
N THR A 200 -0.67 9.26 -9.26
CA THR A 200 0.38 10.24 -8.98
C THR A 200 0.97 9.98 -7.62
N TYR A 201 2.29 9.89 -7.54
CA TYR A 201 3.05 9.65 -6.32
C TYR A 201 3.82 10.91 -5.98
N ILE A 202 3.59 11.50 -4.81
CA ILE A 202 4.32 12.69 -4.33
C ILE A 202 5.04 12.32 -3.04
N LEU A 203 6.35 12.12 -3.13
CA LEU A 203 7.19 11.69 -2.02
C LEU A 203 7.85 12.92 -1.38
N PHE A 204 7.58 13.12 -0.09
CA PHE A 204 8.07 14.29 0.62
C PHE A 204 9.51 14.07 1.10
N LYS A 205 10.41 14.94 0.65
CA LYS A 205 11.84 14.85 0.95
C LYS A 205 12.11 15.01 2.45
N ASN A 206 13.09 14.27 2.94
CA ASN A 206 13.59 14.28 4.31
C ASN A 206 12.55 13.93 5.39
N SER A 207 11.35 13.49 5.01
CA SER A 207 10.31 13.03 5.92
C SER A 207 10.52 11.59 6.34
N SER A 208 10.01 11.20 7.51
CA SER A 208 9.87 9.80 7.91
C SER A 208 8.87 9.66 9.05
N VAL A 209 8.20 8.51 9.08
CA VAL A 209 7.31 8.05 10.14
C VAL A 209 8.03 6.96 10.93
N SER A 210 7.96 7.07 12.26
CA SER A 210 8.45 6.05 13.18
C SER A 210 7.43 5.87 14.31
N PRO A 211 6.98 4.63 14.58
CA PRO A 211 7.31 3.40 13.85
C PRO A 211 6.67 3.40 12.44
N ILE A 212 7.32 2.77 11.44
CA ILE A 212 6.91 2.84 10.02
C ILE A 212 5.50 2.29 9.79
N GLU A 213 5.11 1.29 10.57
CA GLU A 213 3.81 0.64 10.54
C GLU A 213 2.65 1.48 11.12
N ASN A 214 2.93 2.71 11.59
CA ASN A 214 1.92 3.59 12.12
C ASN A 214 1.26 4.42 11.01
N HIS A 215 0.21 3.88 10.40
CA HIS A 215 -0.56 4.56 9.34
C HIS A 215 -1.14 5.90 9.81
N ASP A 216 -1.70 5.99 11.02
CA ASP A 216 -2.24 7.26 11.55
C ASP A 216 -1.17 8.35 11.66
N LYS A 217 0.08 7.96 11.92
CA LYS A 217 1.24 8.87 11.89
C LYS A 217 1.58 9.28 10.45
N ALA A 218 1.52 8.36 9.48
CA ALA A 218 1.68 8.68 8.06
C ALA A 218 0.63 9.68 7.58
N VAL A 219 -0.64 9.51 7.96
CA VAL A 219 -1.72 10.46 7.66
C VAL A 219 -1.46 11.84 8.26
N SER A 220 -1.17 11.91 9.56
CA SER A 220 -0.98 13.20 10.23
C SER A 220 0.27 13.95 9.77
N VAL A 221 1.38 13.25 9.52
CA VAL A 221 2.61 13.84 8.97
C VAL A 221 2.40 14.21 7.50
N GLY A 222 1.76 13.35 6.72
CA GLY A 222 1.46 13.54 5.30
C GLY A 222 0.58 14.75 5.04
N ASP A 223 -0.49 14.93 5.81
CA ASP A 223 -1.35 16.13 5.71
C ASP A 223 -0.58 17.42 6.00
N GLY A 224 0.30 17.41 7.01
CA GLY A 224 1.18 18.55 7.30
C GLY A 224 2.15 18.88 6.16
N LEU A 225 2.77 17.86 5.58
CA LEU A 225 3.70 18.00 4.46
C LEU A 225 2.98 18.42 3.17
N ALA A 226 1.80 17.89 2.92
CA ALA A 226 0.94 18.28 1.80
C ALA A 226 0.56 19.76 1.88
N LYS A 227 0.20 20.26 3.07
CA LYS A 227 -0.09 21.69 3.30
C LYS A 227 1.12 22.57 2.97
N GLN A 228 2.31 22.17 3.40
CA GLN A 228 3.54 22.90 3.07
C GLN A 228 3.83 22.84 1.57
N PHE A 229 3.65 21.67 0.96
CA PHE A 229 3.90 21.45 -0.46
C PHE A 229 3.04 22.36 -1.35
N ILE A 230 1.74 22.50 -1.06
CA ILE A 230 0.84 23.37 -1.84
C ILE A 230 1.09 24.87 -1.63
N GLN A 231 1.79 25.24 -0.55
CA GLN A 231 2.20 26.63 -0.27
C GLN A 231 3.52 26.98 -0.97
N ASN A 232 4.39 25.99 -1.19
CA ASN A 232 5.78 26.19 -1.64
C ASN A 232 6.04 25.86 -3.12
N ASN A 233 5.02 25.35 -3.83
CA ASN A 233 5.00 25.10 -5.27
C ASN A 233 3.74 25.73 -5.84
#